data_AF-A0A1Z9UMU8-F1
#
_entry.id   AF-A0A1Z9UMU8-F1
#
_cell.length_a   1.000
_cell.length_b   1.000
_cell.length_c   1.000
_cell.angle_alpha   90.00
_cell.angle_beta   90.00
_cell.angle_gamma   90.00
#
_symmetry.space_group_name_H-M   'P 1'
#
loop_
_entity.id
_entity.type
_entity.pdbx_description
1 polymer ?
#
loop_
_entity_poly.entity_id
_entity_poly.type
_entity_poly.pdbx_seq_one_letter_code
_entity_poly.pdbx_strand_id
1 'polypeptide(L)'
;MLKSFSKILILLIILGFSFQITSYYFSEKNISSTNNNNFNINNELDKKISDLRVLKNDTNNVIEFNNGFNNNNTKPKRKFWDLMTN
;
A
#
# COMPACT_ATOMS: atom_id res chain seq x y z
N MET A 1 20.12 -39.63 -0.41
CA MET A 1 18.72 -39.92 0.01
C MET A 1 18.20 -38.87 1.01
N LEU A 2 18.91 -38.58 2.11
CA LEU A 2 18.51 -37.53 3.08
C LEU A 2 18.26 -36.16 2.44
N LYS A 3 19.15 -35.65 1.58
CA LYS A 3 18.98 -34.33 0.93
C LYS A 3 17.70 -34.23 0.09
N SER A 4 17.24 -35.32 -0.53
CA SER A 4 15.98 -35.34 -1.28
C SER A 4 14.77 -35.39 -0.35
N PHE A 5 14.87 -36.16 0.74
CA PHE A 5 13.85 -36.19 1.80
C PHE A 5 13.67 -34.82 2.47
N SER A 6 14.77 -34.11 2.76
CA SER A 6 14.72 -32.76 3.34
C SER A 6 13.95 -31.76 2.47
N LYS A 7 14.09 -31.83 1.14
CA LYS A 7 13.35 -30.97 0.20
C LYS A 7 11.84 -31.24 0.24
N ILE A 8 11.46 -32.51 0.29
CA ILE A 8 10.06 -32.93 0.39
C ILE A 8 9.47 -32.47 1.73
N LEU A 9 10.22 -32.62 2.82
CA LEU A 9 9.81 -32.17 4.15
C LEU A 9 9.59 -30.65 4.19
N ILE A 10 10.52 -29.86 3.62
CA ILE A 10 10.37 -28.40 3.53
C ILE A 10 9.14 -28.02 2.71
N LEU A 11 8.88 -28.70 1.59
CA LEU A 11 7.69 -28.47 0.78
C LEU A 11 6.40 -28.74 1.57
N LEU A 12 6.35 -29.84 2.33
CA LEU A 12 5.22 -30.18 3.19
C LEU A 12 4.99 -29.13 4.28
N ILE A 13 6.05 -28.60 4.88
CA ILE A 13 5.94 -27.53 5.88
C ILE A 13 5.35 -26.27 5.25
N ILE A 14 5.82 -25.87 4.05
CA ILE A 14 5.30 -24.70 3.34
C ILE A 14 3.83 -24.87 3.00
N LEU A 15 3.44 -26.04 2.49
CA LEU A 15 2.05 -26.35 2.16
C LEU A 15 1.16 -26.37 3.40
N GLY A 16 1.61 -27.02 4.48
CA GLY A 16 0.89 -27.07 5.75
C GLY A 16 0.71 -25.70 6.38
N PHE A 17 1.75 -24.87 6.37
CA PHE A 17 1.68 -23.49 6.86
C PHE A 17 0.72 -22.64 6.01
N SER A 18 0.80 -22.74 4.69
CA SER A 18 -0.10 -22.01 3.78
C SER A 18 -1.55 -22.44 3.98
N PHE A 19 -1.79 -23.74 4.15
CA PHE A 19 -3.12 -24.27 4.46
C PHE A 19 -3.67 -23.69 5.77
N GLN A 20 -2.89 -23.71 6.86
CA GLN A 20 -3.30 -23.13 8.14
C GLN A 20 -3.65 -21.65 8.03
N ILE A 21 -2.81 -20.85 7.34
CA ILE A 21 -3.10 -19.43 7.12
C ILE A 21 -4.41 -19.26 6.37
N THR A 22 -4.58 -19.98 5.26
CA THR A 22 -5.81 -19.86 4.45
C THR A 22 -7.04 -20.27 5.24
N SER A 23 -7.01 -21.39 5.98
CA SER A 23 -8.12 -21.83 6.82
C SER A 23 -8.45 -20.82 7.92
N TYR A 24 -7.43 -20.23 8.56
CA TYR A 24 -7.66 -19.19 9.56
C TYR A 24 -8.27 -17.93 8.94
N TYR A 25 -7.72 -17.48 7.81
CA TYR A 25 -8.18 -16.27 7.11
C TYR A 25 -9.64 -16.40 6.66
N PHE A 26 -10.01 -17.55 6.09
CA PHE A 26 -11.38 -17.85 5.66
C PHE A 26 -12.29 -18.36 6.79
N SER A 27 -11.81 -18.45 8.03
CA SER A 27 -12.66 -18.85 9.15
C SER A 27 -13.77 -17.84 9.38
N GLU A 28 -14.96 -18.32 9.72
CA GLU A 28 -16.11 -17.46 10.03
C GLU A 28 -15.79 -16.48 11.17
N LYS A 29 -14.96 -16.90 12.13
CA LYS A 29 -14.46 -16.04 13.21
C LYS A 29 -13.65 -14.85 12.68
N ASN A 30 -12.73 -15.08 11.75
CA ASN A 30 -11.92 -14.00 11.17
C ASN A 30 -12.75 -13.09 10.26
N ILE A 31 -13.63 -13.69 9.44
CA ILE A 31 -14.54 -12.95 8.56
C ILE A 31 -15.49 -12.06 9.39
N SER A 32 -16.14 -12.61 10.42
CA SER A 32 -17.05 -11.84 11.28
C SER A 32 -16.33 -10.73 12.04
N SER A 33 -15.15 -11.01 12.62
CA SER A 33 -14.32 -10.01 13.29
C SER A 33 -13.93 -8.86 12.35
N THR A 34 -13.50 -9.19 11.13
CA THR A 34 -13.11 -8.20 10.12
C THR A 34 -14.30 -7.36 9.67
N ASN A 35 -15.45 -7.99 9.40
CA ASN A 35 -16.67 -7.30 9.00
C ASN A 35 -17.18 -6.36 10.11
N ASN A 36 -17.16 -6.80 11.36
CA ASN A 36 -17.56 -5.99 12.50
C ASN A 36 -16.63 -4.78 12.70
N ASN A 37 -15.31 -4.97 12.59
CA ASN A 37 -14.36 -3.86 12.66
C ASN A 37 -14.58 -2.83 11.55
N ASN A 38 -14.79 -3.28 10.31
CA ASN A 38 -15.05 -2.39 9.18
C ASN A 38 -16.40 -1.66 9.33
N PHE A 39 -17.44 -2.35 9.80
CA PHE A 39 -18.74 -1.75 10.07
C PHE A 39 -18.65 -0.67 11.16
N ASN A 40 -17.90 -0.93 12.23
CA ASN A 40 -17.68 0.05 13.29
C ASN A 40 -16.92 1.29 12.78
N ILE A 41 -15.90 1.11 11.94
CA ILE A 41 -15.16 2.21 11.31
C ILE A 41 -16.08 3.03 10.40
N ASN A 42 -16.89 2.38 9.56
CA ASN A 42 -17.83 3.08 8.69
C ASN A 42 -18.86 3.89 9.49
N ASN A 43 -19.42 3.30 10.55
CA ASN A 43 -20.34 4.03 11.43
C ASN A 43 -19.69 5.23 12.12
N GLU A 44 -18.41 5.14 12.48
CA GLU A 44 -17.68 6.26 13.08
C GLU A 44 -17.30 7.33 12.04
N LEU A 45 -16.96 6.90 10.82
CA LEU A 45 -16.72 7.80 9.68
C LEU A 45 -18.00 8.55 9.30
N ASP A 46 -19.13 7.88 9.19
CA ASP A 46 -20.41 8.51 8.83
C ASP A 46 -20.81 9.59 9.85
N LYS A 47 -20.60 9.32 11.14
CA LYS A 47 -20.80 10.32 12.22
C LYS A 47 -19.84 11.50 12.13
N LYS A 48 -18.59 11.28 11.72
CA LYS A 48 -17.61 12.36 11.58
C LYS A 48 -17.84 13.15 10.29
N ILE A 49 -18.25 12.50 9.21
CA ILE A 49 -18.55 13.12 7.91
C ILE A 49 -19.80 13.99 8.01
N SER A 50 -20.83 13.59 8.77
CA SER A 50 -22.00 14.45 8.99
C SER A 50 -21.64 15.80 9.63
N ASP A 51 -20.58 15.82 10.45
CA ASP A 51 -20.10 17.01 11.16
C ASP A 51 -19.07 17.81 10.35
N LEU A 52 -18.57 17.26 9.23
CA LEU A 52 -17.65 17.94 8.35
C LEU A 52 -18.39 18.90 7.43
N ARG A 53 -18.06 20.19 7.53
CA ARG A 53 -18.52 21.19 6.58
C ARG A 53 -17.91 20.91 5.21
N VAL A 54 -18.75 20.73 4.20
CA VAL A 54 -18.31 20.68 2.80
C VAL A 54 -17.71 22.04 2.43
N LEU A 55 -16.40 22.09 2.17
CA LEU A 55 -15.73 23.27 1.65
C LEU A 55 -16.28 23.56 0.25
N LYS A 56 -16.92 24.72 0.10
CA LYS A 56 -17.32 25.20 -1.23
C LYS A 56 -16.06 25.43 -2.05
N ASN A 57 -16.12 25.03 -3.33
CA ASN A 57 -15.04 25.26 -4.25
C ASN A 57 -14.71 26.76 -4.34
N ASP A 58 -13.55 27.16 -3.86
CA ASP A 58 -13.02 28.53 -3.90
C ASP A 58 -11.90 28.68 -4.96
N THR A 59 -11.73 27.67 -5.83
CA THR A 59 -10.66 27.65 -6.83
C THR A 59 -10.85 28.60 -8.02
N ASN A 60 -11.80 29.52 -7.96
CA ASN A 60 -12.03 30.48 -9.05
C ASN A 60 -10.87 31.49 -9.21
N ASN A 61 -9.99 31.63 -8.21
CA ASN A 61 -8.84 32.54 -8.19
C ASN A 61 -7.54 31.86 -7.75
N VAL A 62 -7.38 30.54 -7.95
CA VAL A 62 -6.10 29.90 -7.63
C VAL A 62 -5.04 30.44 -8.57
N ILE A 63 -3.96 30.95 -7.99
CA ILE A 63 -2.76 31.37 -8.71
C ILE A 63 -2.29 30.15 -9.52
N GLU A 64 -2.21 30.30 -10.84
CA GLU A 64 -1.63 29.28 -11.72
C GLU A 64 -0.23 28.95 -11.20
N PHE A 65 0.04 27.65 -11.01
CA PHE A 65 1.31 27.19 -10.46
C PHE A 65 2.46 27.62 -11.38
N ASN A 66 3.12 28.72 -11.03
CA ASN A 66 4.38 29.10 -11.65
C ASN A 66 5.45 28.14 -11.12
N ASN A 67 5.69 27.09 -11.90
CA ASN A 67 6.63 26.03 -11.56
C ASN A 67 8.09 26.50 -11.42
N GLY A 68 8.38 27.79 -11.68
CA GLY A 68 9.72 28.37 -11.58
C GLY A 68 10.72 27.80 -12.59
N PHE A 69 10.30 26.86 -13.43
CA PHE A 69 11.15 26.26 -14.45
C PHE A 69 11.06 27.14 -15.69
N ASN A 70 12.07 28.01 -15.83
CA ASN A 70 12.35 28.65 -17.11
C ASN A 70 12.53 27.53 -18.14
N ASN A 71 11.86 27.63 -19.30
CA ASN A 71 11.82 26.64 -20.38
C ASN A 71 13.18 26.48 -21.11
N ASN A 72 14.27 26.84 -20.43
CA ASN A 72 15.63 26.72 -20.90
C ASN A 72 16.04 25.27 -20.68
N ASN A 73 15.99 24.49 -21.75
CA ASN A 73 16.32 23.06 -21.82
C ASN A 73 17.78 22.70 -21.45
N THR A 74 18.53 23.59 -20.80
CA THR A 74 19.90 23.38 -20.36
C THR A 74 19.91 22.65 -19.00
N LYS A 75 19.47 21.39 -18.98
CA LYS A 75 19.70 20.53 -17.81
C LYS A 75 21.22 20.34 -17.64
N PRO A 76 21.80 20.58 -16.46
CA PRO A 76 23.23 20.35 -16.25
C PRO A 76 23.55 18.86 -16.46
N LYS A 77 24.60 18.56 -17.23
CA LYS A 77 25.04 17.17 -17.48
C LYS A 77 25.47 16.52 -16.16
N ARG A 78 24.82 15.43 -15.78
CA ARG A 78 25.15 14.66 -14.58
C ARG A 78 26.31 13.71 -14.88
N LYS A 79 27.45 13.91 -14.23
CA LYS A 79 28.67 13.08 -14.33
C LYS A 79 28.66 11.90 -13.35
N PHE A 80 27.49 11.37 -13.00
CA PHE A 80 27.37 10.31 -12.00
C PHE A 80 28.18 9.06 -12.39
N TRP A 81 28.18 8.72 -13.68
CA TRP A 81 28.90 7.56 -14.20
C TRP A 81 30.43 7.72 -14.14
N ASP A 82 30.95 8.95 -14.23
CA ASP A 82 32.39 9.22 -14.11
C ASP A 82 32.95 8.81 -12.74
N LEU A 83 32.08 8.71 -11.71
CA LEU A 83 32.45 8.25 -10.38
C LEU A 83 32.62 6.73 -10.28
N MET A 84 31.99 5.97 -11.18
CA MET A 84 31.97 4.49 -11.14
C MET A 84 33.13 3.87 -11.92
N THR A 85 33.82 4.65 -12.74
CA THR A 85 34.88 4.19 -13.66
C THR A 85 36.30 4.48 -13.15
N ASN A 86 36.45 4.85 -11.87
CA ASN A 86 37.75 5.10 -11.24
C ASN A 86 38.15 3.92 -10.36
#